data_AF-A0A7G1IBQ5-F1
#
_entry.id   AF-A0A7G1IBQ5-F1
#
_cell.length_a   1.000
_cell.length_b   1.000
_cell.length_c   1.000
_cell.angle_alpha   90.00
_cell.angle_beta   90.00
_cell.angle_gamma   90.00
#
_symmetry.space_group_name_H-M   'P 1'
#
loop_
_entity.id
_entity.type
_entity.pdbx_description
1 polymer ?
#
loop_
_entity_poly.entity_id
_entity_poly.type
_entity_poly.pdbx_seq_one_letter_code
_entity_poly.pdbx_strand_id
1 'polypeptide(L)'
;MRGQRDWDQCAADLTGQEVKVMKRIRNVEVCIEGTVTRHGTVIGPAMTSLVGYPELTPYRGAWCGNDVWREALPAAQTRAAREMVRKLGDVLRREGTAATSRWTCCVTWTPASSTLAR
;
A
#
# COMPACT_ATOMS: atom_id res chain seq x y z
N MET A 1 -11.58 -8.63 -11.41
CA MET A 1 -12.12 -8.69 -12.76
C MET A 1 -11.31 -9.66 -13.61
N ARG A 2 -11.89 -10.82 -13.92
CA ARG A 2 -11.28 -11.89 -14.74
C ARG A 2 -12.01 -12.12 -16.07
N GLY A 3 -13.06 -11.36 -16.35
CA GLY A 3 -13.84 -11.46 -17.59
C GLY A 3 -15.17 -10.71 -17.48
N GLN A 4 -16.02 -10.87 -18.50
CA GLN A 4 -17.29 -10.14 -18.64
C GLN A 4 -18.21 -10.29 -17.43
N ARG A 5 -18.34 -11.49 -16.86
CA ARG A 5 -19.19 -11.72 -15.69
C ARG A 5 -18.80 -10.90 -14.46
N ASP A 6 -17.50 -10.68 -14.23
CA ASP A 6 -17.02 -9.81 -13.15
C ASP A 6 -17.29 -8.33 -13.48
N TRP A 7 -17.27 -7.94 -14.77
CA TRP A 7 -17.63 -6.60 -15.21
C TRP A 7 -19.08 -6.30 -14.89
N ASP A 8 -19.97 -7.19 -15.31
CA ASP A 8 -21.41 -6.97 -15.22
C ASP A 8 -21.87 -6.77 -13.77
N GLN A 9 -21.11 -7.27 -12.79
CA GLN A 9 -21.35 -7.08 -11.36
C GLN A 9 -21.01 -5.68 -10.83
N CYS A 10 -20.09 -4.94 -11.46
CA CYS A 10 -19.64 -3.63 -11.00
C CYS A 10 -19.76 -2.51 -12.04
N ALA A 11 -20.14 -2.83 -13.28
CA ALA A 11 -20.18 -1.89 -14.41
C ALA A 11 -21.08 -0.69 -14.13
N ALA A 12 -22.22 -0.90 -13.48
CA ALA A 12 -23.16 0.17 -13.14
C ALA A 12 -22.53 1.23 -12.23
N ASP A 13 -21.68 0.82 -11.28
CA ASP A 13 -21.03 1.73 -10.33
C ASP A 13 -19.81 2.43 -10.92
N LEU A 14 -19.18 1.84 -11.94
CA LEU A 14 -17.95 2.35 -12.56
C LEU A 14 -18.20 3.18 -13.83
N THR A 15 -19.29 2.94 -14.54
CA THR A 15 -19.55 3.59 -15.83
C THR A 15 -19.80 5.09 -15.63
N GLY A 16 -19.10 5.93 -16.40
CA GLY A 16 -19.20 7.39 -16.31
C GLY A 16 -18.39 8.02 -15.18
N GLN A 17 -17.66 7.22 -14.39
CA GLN A 17 -16.73 7.71 -13.38
C GLN A 17 -15.31 7.82 -13.96
N GLU A 18 -14.52 8.79 -13.48
CA GLU A 18 -13.08 8.80 -13.70
C GLU A 18 -12.42 7.77 -12.77
N VAL A 19 -11.91 6.68 -13.35
CA VAL A 19 -11.38 5.54 -12.59
C VAL A 19 -9.91 5.28 -12.91
N LYS A 20 -9.13 4.97 -11.88
CA LYS A 20 -7.74 4.52 -12.03
C LYS A 20 -7.69 3.00 -12.17
N VAL A 21 -7.44 2.51 -13.38
CA VAL A 21 -7.26 1.08 -13.63
C VAL A 21 -5.82 0.67 -13.33
N MET A 22 -5.65 -0.32 -12.45
CA MET A 22 -4.35 -0.84 -12.03
C MET A 22 -4.22 -2.32 -12.34
N LYS A 23 -3.00 -2.78 -12.63
CA LYS A 23 -2.72 -4.22 -12.72
C LYS A 23 -3.04 -4.87 -11.37
N ARG A 24 -3.78 -5.98 -11.39
CA ARG A 24 -4.00 -6.77 -10.18
C ARG A 24 -2.68 -7.39 -9.74
N ILE A 25 -2.28 -7.07 -8.52
CA ILE A 25 -1.11 -7.63 -7.86
C ILE A 25 -1.61 -8.53 -6.73
N ARG A 26 -0.91 -9.65 -6.48
CA ARG A 26 -1.08 -10.43 -5.24
C ARG A 26 0.02 -10.01 -4.30
N ASN A 27 -0.32 -9.29 -3.25
CA ASN A 27 0.64 -8.67 -2.33
C ASN A 27 0.17 -8.78 -0.89
N VAL A 28 1.13 -8.57 0.01
CA VAL A 28 0.86 -8.12 1.37
C VAL A 28 0.96 -6.61 1.36
N GLU A 29 -0.02 -5.94 1.96
CA GLU A 29 -0.05 -4.49 2.04
C GLU A 29 0.70 -4.01 3.27
N VAL A 30 1.69 -3.15 3.04
CA VAL A 30 2.46 -2.51 4.10
C VAL A 30 2.39 -1.00 3.91
N CYS A 31 2.18 -0.28 4.99
CA CYS A 31 2.19 1.17 5.02
C CYS A 31 3.50 1.68 5.63
N ILE A 32 4.08 2.72 5.02
CA ILE A 32 5.17 3.50 5.60
C ILE A 32 4.79 4.97 5.51
N GLU A 33 4.72 5.63 6.64
CA GLU A 33 4.43 7.05 6.70
C GLU A 33 5.71 7.88 6.65
N GLY A 34 5.63 9.06 6.03
CA GLY A 34 6.74 9.99 5.97
C GLY A 34 6.29 11.44 6.01
N THR A 35 7.02 12.27 6.74
CA THR A 35 6.78 13.71 6.81
C THR A 35 7.91 14.45 6.14
N VAL A 36 7.56 15.24 5.11
CA VAL A 36 8.53 16.12 4.44
C VAL A 36 8.67 17.38 5.28
N THR A 37 9.90 17.67 5.70
CA THR A 37 10.25 18.87 6.47
C THR A 37 11.29 19.70 5.71
N ARG A 38 11.52 20.94 6.17
CA ARG A 38 12.62 21.79 5.67
C ARG A 38 14.00 21.13 5.78
N HIS A 39 14.18 20.20 6.73
CA HIS A 39 15.43 19.49 7.00
C HIS A 39 15.54 18.14 6.31
N GLY A 40 14.54 17.77 5.50
CA GLY A 40 14.45 16.47 4.84
C GLY A 40 13.24 15.66 5.29
N THR A 41 13.18 14.42 4.83
CA THR A 41 12.03 13.52 5.03
C THR A 41 12.23 12.64 6.25
N VAL A 42 11.36 12.78 7.25
CA VAL A 42 11.28 11.88 8.42
C VAL A 42 10.44 10.68 8.02
N ILE A 43 10.91 9.45 8.29
CA ILE A 43 10.26 8.21 7.83
C ILE A 43 9.94 7.31 9.02
N GLY A 44 8.65 7.04 9.20
CA GLY A 44 8.09 6.16 10.21
C GLY A 44 8.35 4.66 9.97
N PRO A 45 7.86 3.79 10.85
CA PRO A 45 8.03 2.34 10.72
C PRO A 45 7.22 1.77 9.54
N ALA A 46 7.56 0.54 9.16
CA ALA A 46 6.70 -0.29 8.32
C ALA A 46 5.57 -0.87 9.17
N MET A 47 4.35 -0.83 8.65
CA MET A 47 3.14 -1.22 9.36
C MET A 47 2.27 -2.09 8.46
N THR A 48 1.66 -3.14 8.99
CA THR A 48 0.76 -3.99 8.19
C THR A 48 -0.57 -3.28 8.00
N SER A 49 -1.05 -3.23 6.77
CA SER A 49 -2.36 -2.62 6.45
C SER A 49 -3.49 -3.54 6.91
N LEU A 50 -4.46 -3.00 7.64
CA LEU A 50 -5.64 -3.74 8.09
C LEU A 50 -6.78 -3.54 7.09
N VAL A 51 -6.83 -4.40 6.08
CA VAL A 51 -7.83 -4.35 4.99
C VAL A 51 -8.61 -5.64 4.91
N GLY A 52 -9.94 -5.53 4.84
CA GLY A 52 -10.84 -6.63 4.52
C GLY A 52 -11.05 -7.64 5.65
N TYR A 53 -10.80 -7.25 6.90
CA TYR A 53 -11.15 -8.03 8.09
C TYR A 53 -12.66 -7.94 8.35
N PRO A 54 -13.44 -9.03 8.19
CA PRO A 54 -14.90 -8.99 8.36
C PRO A 54 -15.33 -8.60 9.78
N GLU A 55 -14.49 -8.87 10.78
CA GLU A 55 -14.74 -8.54 12.19
C GLU A 55 -14.57 -7.05 12.49
N LEU A 56 -13.81 -6.33 11.65
CA LEU A 56 -13.43 -4.94 11.87
C LEU A 56 -13.97 -3.99 10.80
N THR A 57 -14.48 -4.50 9.68
CA THR A 57 -14.80 -3.68 8.52
C THR A 57 -16.16 -4.04 7.91
N PRO A 58 -16.98 -3.04 7.52
CA PRO A 58 -18.37 -3.28 7.10
C PRO A 58 -18.50 -3.95 5.72
N TYR A 59 -17.44 -3.97 4.91
CA TYR A 59 -17.45 -4.60 3.58
C TYR A 59 -16.05 -5.08 3.17
N ARG A 60 -16.01 -6.00 2.20
CA ARG A 60 -14.75 -6.56 1.69
C ARG A 60 -13.88 -5.48 1.05
N GLY A 61 -12.63 -5.40 1.46
CA GLY A 61 -11.66 -4.43 0.95
C GLY A 61 -11.69 -3.06 1.66
N ALA A 62 -12.56 -2.88 2.66
CA ALA A 62 -12.49 -1.70 3.53
C ALA A 62 -11.21 -1.71 4.37
N TRP A 63 -10.67 -0.51 4.63
CA TRP A 63 -9.49 -0.28 5.45
C TRP A 63 -9.91 0.30 6.81
N CYS A 64 -9.37 -0.22 7.91
CA CYS A 64 -9.68 0.27 9.26
C CYS A 64 -8.46 0.74 10.07
N GLY A 65 -7.25 0.67 9.51
CA GLY A 65 -6.05 1.10 10.22
C GLY A 65 -4.81 0.36 9.78
N ASN A 66 -3.71 0.60 10.51
CA ASN A 66 -2.45 -0.11 10.32
C ASN A 66 -1.98 -0.63 11.68
N ASP A 67 -1.34 -1.80 11.68
CA ASP A 67 -0.71 -2.37 12.86
C ASP A 67 0.82 -2.24 12.80
N VAL A 68 1.43 -1.80 13.91
CA VAL A 68 2.87 -1.55 13.99
C VAL A 68 3.56 -2.78 14.55
N TRP A 69 4.16 -3.57 13.66
CA TRP A 69 4.89 -4.77 14.01
C TRP A 69 6.33 -4.69 13.49
N ARG A 70 7.34 -4.99 14.32
CA ARG A 70 8.76 -4.82 13.97
C ARG A 70 9.16 -5.68 12.78
N GLU A 71 8.57 -6.87 12.66
CA GLU A 71 8.85 -7.85 11.62
C GLU A 71 7.82 -7.79 10.48
N ALA A 72 7.08 -6.68 10.35
CA ALA A 72 6.13 -6.48 9.24
C ALA A 72 6.82 -6.63 7.86
N LEU A 73 8.11 -6.32 7.78
CA LEU A 73 8.95 -6.58 6.61
C LEU A 73 10.35 -7.08 7.01
N PRO A 74 10.97 -7.97 6.20
CA PRO A 74 12.38 -8.30 6.34
C PRO A 74 13.27 -7.05 6.22
N ALA A 75 14.38 -7.01 6.95
CA ALA A 75 15.24 -5.83 7.04
C ALA A 75 15.67 -5.25 5.67
N ALA A 76 15.99 -6.10 4.70
CA ALA A 76 16.35 -5.66 3.35
C ALA A 76 15.18 -4.95 2.62
N GLN A 77 13.97 -5.48 2.76
CA GLN A 77 12.75 -4.89 2.18
C GLN A 77 12.38 -3.60 2.90
N THR A 78 12.51 -3.55 4.23
CA THR A 78 12.33 -2.32 5.03
C THR A 78 13.28 -1.22 4.57
N ARG A 79 14.56 -1.55 4.34
CA ARG A 79 15.55 -0.59 3.81
C ARG A 79 15.15 -0.06 2.44
N ALA A 80 14.78 -0.96 1.51
CA ALA A 80 14.35 -0.58 0.17
C ALA A 80 13.10 0.31 0.20
N ALA A 81 12.11 -0.04 1.02
CA ALA A 81 10.87 0.72 1.16
C ALA A 81 11.11 2.11 1.73
N ARG A 82 11.96 2.23 2.76
CA ARG A 82 12.38 3.53 3.32
C ARG A 82 13.15 4.38 2.29
N GLU A 83 13.99 3.76 1.45
CA GLU A 83 14.69 4.49 0.40
C GLU A 83 13.73 5.04 -0.66
N MET A 84 12.70 4.28 -1.04
CA MET A 84 11.66 4.75 -1.96
C MET A 84 10.88 5.92 -1.37
N VAL A 85 10.48 5.85 -0.10
CA VAL A 85 9.78 6.96 0.58
C VAL A 85 10.67 8.20 0.68
N ARG A 86 11.98 8.03 0.93
CA ARG A 86 12.93 9.15 0.92
C ARG A 86 12.98 9.83 -0.45
N LYS A 87 13.15 9.06 -1.54
CA LYS A 87 13.20 9.59 -2.91
C LYS A 87 11.91 10.33 -3.28
N LEU A 88 10.76 9.79 -2.87
CA LEU A 88 9.47 10.45 -3.05
C LEU A 88 9.39 11.78 -2.28
N GLY A 89 9.79 11.78 -1.00
CA GLY A 89 9.85 13.00 -0.21
C GLY A 89 10.79 14.06 -0.80
N ASP A 90 11.91 13.64 -1.40
CA ASP A 90 12.84 14.55 -2.10
C ASP A 90 12.21 15.21 -3.33
N VAL A 91 11.35 14.49 -4.08
CA VAL A 91 10.57 15.04 -5.19
C VAL A 91 9.54 16.04 -4.67
N LEU A 92 8.73 15.64 -3.69
CA LEU A 92 7.66 16.49 -3.13
C LEU A 92 8.21 17.78 -2.50
N ARG A 93 9.37 17.71 -1.86
CA ARG A 93 10.07 18.87 -1.33
C ARG A 93 10.46 19.85 -2.44
N ARG A 94 10.94 19.36 -3.59
CA ARG A 94 11.25 20.20 -4.76
C ARG A 94 10.01 20.87 -5.33
N GLU A 95 8.86 20.22 -5.23
CA GLU A 95 7.57 20.76 -5.63
C GLU A 95 6.95 21.71 -4.58
N GLY A 96 7.64 21.98 -3.48
CA GLY A 96 7.21 22.93 -2.45
C GLY A 96 6.28 22.35 -1.38
N THR A 97 6.13 21.02 -1.31
CA THR A 97 5.29 20.37 -0.30
C THR A 97 6.01 20.27 1.04
N ALA A 98 5.42 20.84 2.10
CA ALA A 98 5.85 20.70 3.49
C ALA A 98 4.70 20.14 4.34
N ALA A 99 4.49 18.83 4.25
CA ALA A 99 3.37 18.16 4.93
C ALA A 99 3.71 16.72 5.32
N THR A 100 2.97 16.20 6.31
CA THR A 100 2.92 14.77 6.59
C THR A 100 2.14 14.07 5.48
N SER A 101 2.70 13.00 4.93
CA SER A 101 2.04 12.19 3.91
C SER A 101 2.13 10.71 4.27
N ARG A 102 1.03 10.00 4.08
CA ARG A 102 0.98 8.55 4.23
C ARG A 102 1.24 7.89 2.88
N TRP A 103 2.13 6.90 2.86
CA TRP A 103 2.42 6.12 1.67
C TRP A 103 2.16 4.64 1.95
N THR A 104 1.40 4.00 1.08
CA THR A 104 1.22 2.56 1.12
C THR A 104 2.13 1.93 0.10
N CYS A 105 3.04 1.05 0.54
CA CYS A 105 3.86 0.24 -0.35
C CYS A 105 3.22 -1.15 -0.50
N CYS A 106 2.96 -1.54 -1.74
CA CYS A 106 2.54 -2.91 -2.03
C CYS A 106 3.79 -3.78 -2.07
N VAL A 107 3.94 -4.69 -1.11
CA VAL A 107 5.06 -5.63 -1.12
C VAL A 107 4.56 -6.95 -1.70
N THR A 108 5.02 -7.26 -2.90
CA THR A 108 4.76 -8.55 -3.52
C THR A 108 5.68 -9.59 -2.92
N TRP A 109 5.09 -10.56 -2.25
CA TRP A 109 5.80 -11.79 -1.95
C TRP A 109 5.83 -12.62 -3.23
N THR A 110 7.01 -12.73 -3.85
CA THR A 110 7.27 -13.80 -4.81
C THR A 110 7.78 -14.97 -3.99
N PRO A 111 7.04 -16.10 -3.86
CA PRO A 111 7.61 -17.29 -3.27
C PRO A 111 8.86 -17.64 -4.08
N ALA A 112 10.03 -17.58 -3.48
CA ALA A 112 11.15 -18.35 -3.99
C ALA A 112 10.76 -19.82 -3.78
N SER A 113 10.40 -20.50 -4.87
CA SER A 113 10.06 -21.92 -4.94
C SER A 113 8.93 -22.41 -4.01
N SER A 114 7.88 -22.94 -4.64
CA SER A 114 6.79 -23.68 -4.04
C SER A 114 7.26 -24.79 -3.09
N THR A 115 6.99 -24.65 -1.80
CA THR A 115 6.48 -25.75 -0.96
C THR A 115 5.83 -25.14 0.28
N LEU A 116 4.65 -25.65 0.66
CA LEU A 116 3.85 -25.26 1.83
C LEU A 116 2.85 -24.13 1.60
N ALA A 117 1.81 -24.43 0.82
CA ALA A 117 0.45 -24.05 1.18
C ALA A 117 -0.35 -25.35 1.29
N ARG A 118 -0.71 -25.71 2.53
CA ARG A 118 -1.86 -26.56 2.83
C ARG A 118 -2.99 -25.63 3.23
#